data_AF-A0A1B3LUR3-F1
#
_entry.id   AF-A0A1B3LUR3-F1
#
_cell.length_a   1.000
_cell.length_b   1.000
_cell.length_c   1.000
_cell.angle_alpha   90.00
_cell.angle_beta   90.00
_cell.angle_gamma   90.00
#
_symmetry.space_group_name_H-M   'P 1'
#
loop_
_entity.id
_entity.type
_entity.pdbx_description
1 polymer ?
#
loop_
_entity_poly.entity_id
_entity_poly.type
_entity_poly.pdbx_seq_one_letter_code
_entity_poly.pdbx_strand_id
1 'polypeptide(L)'
;MFRRFRYRRALTAALRELGLQPGSLNPALCDEAVVMGLREYLSPKEAALEVLSVVYPGLDLVQRLTTLAVIRQWRRKSSVRESHFQRALAGGLPELKSTALPDQ
;
A
#
# COMPACT_ATOMS: atom_id res chain seq x y z
N MET A 1 18.75 14.73 -3.00
CA MET A 1 18.86 13.24 -3.03
C MET A 1 18.40 12.56 -1.73
N PHE A 2 18.78 13.06 -0.53
CA PHE A 2 18.45 12.42 0.76
C PHE A 2 16.95 12.18 1.00
N ARG A 3 16.06 13.11 0.61
CA ARG A 3 14.60 12.96 0.80
C ARG A 3 14.03 11.77 0.03
N ARG A 4 14.45 11.58 -1.23
CA ARG A 4 14.07 10.44 -2.07
C ARG A 4 14.59 9.12 -1.50
N PHE A 5 15.84 9.11 -1.02
CA PHE A 5 16.43 7.91 -0.42
C PHE A 5 15.73 7.51 0.89
N ARG A 6 15.42 8.47 1.78
CA ARG A 6 14.64 8.22 3.00
C ARG A 6 13.23 7.73 2.68
N TYR A 7 12.58 8.36 1.70
CA TYR A 7 11.25 7.95 1.23
C TYR A 7 11.27 6.51 0.68
N ARG A 8 12.24 6.19 -0.18
CA ARG A 8 12.40 4.84 -0.74
C ARG A 8 12.62 3.78 0.34
N ARG A 9 13.43 4.07 1.37
CA ARG A 9 13.58 3.16 2.53
C ARG A 9 12.27 2.98 3.29
N ALA A 10 11.52 4.05 3.53
CA ALA A 10 10.23 3.98 4.22
C ALA A 10 9.17 3.23 3.39
N LEU A 11 9.15 3.43 2.07
CA LEU A 11 8.29 2.69 1.15
C LEU A 11 8.63 1.20 1.16
N THR A 12 9.92 0.87 1.13
CA THR A 12 10.39 -0.52 1.20
C THR A 12 9.97 -1.19 2.50
N ALA A 13 10.00 -0.46 3.62
CA ALA A 13 9.49 -0.96 4.90
C ALA A 13 7.98 -1.17 4.86
N ALA A 14 7.22 -0.23 4.29
CA ALA A 14 5.76 -0.35 4.13
C ALA A 14 5.37 -1.55 3.24
N LEU A 15 6.09 -1.78 2.14
CA LEU A 15 5.88 -2.94 1.27
C LEU A 15 6.17 -4.27 1.99
N ARG A 16 7.22 -4.32 2.82
CA ARG A 16 7.52 -5.49 3.65
C ARG A 16 6.47 -5.74 4.73
N GLU A 17 5.96 -4.67 5.36
CA GLU A 17 4.83 -4.78 6.29
C GLU A 17 3.63 -5.41 5.59
N LEU A 18 3.36 -5.04 4.33
CA LEU A 18 2.32 -5.67 3.49
C LEU A 18 2.67 -7.10 3.05
N GLY A 19 3.81 -7.67 3.44
CA GLY A 19 4.24 -9.00 3.01
C GLY A 19 4.69 -9.06 1.54
N LEU A 20 4.84 -7.92 0.88
CA LEU A 20 5.39 -7.83 -0.46
C LEU A 20 6.92 -7.81 -0.38
N GLN A 21 7.58 -8.72 -1.10
CA GLN A 21 9.03 -8.70 -1.20
C GLN A 21 9.47 -7.65 -2.23
N PRO A 22 10.22 -6.61 -1.84
CA PRO A 22 10.66 -5.57 -2.78
C PRO A 22 11.53 -6.10 -3.91
N GLY A 23 12.20 -7.24 -3.69
CA GLY A 23 13.04 -7.89 -4.69
C GLY A 23 12.26 -8.71 -5.73
N SER A 24 11.00 -9.08 -5.45
CA SER A 24 10.12 -9.74 -6.42
C SER A 24 9.22 -8.75 -7.16
N LEU A 25 9.21 -7.48 -6.75
CA LEU A 25 8.47 -6.41 -7.40
C LEU A 25 9.29 -5.80 -8.53
N ASN A 26 8.61 -5.38 -9.59
CA ASN A 26 9.26 -4.66 -10.68
C ASN A 26 9.92 -3.38 -10.14
N PRO A 27 11.24 -3.19 -10.32
CA PRO A 27 11.94 -2.00 -9.81
C PRO A 27 11.39 -0.70 -10.41
N ALA A 28 10.88 -0.73 -11.64
CA ALA A 28 10.27 0.44 -12.29
C ALA A 28 9.00 0.88 -11.54
N LEU A 29 8.18 -0.06 -11.11
CA LEU A 29 6.95 0.19 -10.35
C LEU A 29 7.27 0.78 -8.96
N CYS A 30 8.34 0.31 -8.31
CA CYS A 30 8.82 0.90 -7.06
C CYS A 30 9.33 2.33 -7.25
N ASP A 31 10.07 2.61 -8.32
CA ASP A 31 10.55 3.97 -8.60
C ASP A 31 9.41 4.91 -8.99
N GLU A 32 8.40 4.44 -9.72
CA GLU A 32 7.19 5.18 -10.04
C GLU A 32 6.40 5.54 -8.78
N ALA A 33 6.21 4.59 -7.86
CA ALA A 33 5.56 4.84 -6.58
C ALA A 33 6.32 5.87 -5.72
N VAL A 34 7.66 5.89 -5.76
CA VAL A 34 8.47 6.93 -5.11
C VAL A 34 8.25 8.30 -5.76
N VAL A 35 8.21 8.36 -7.09
CA VAL A 35 7.99 9.62 -7.83
C VAL A 35 6.59 10.16 -7.57
N MET A 36 5.58 9.31 -7.68
CA MET A 36 4.18 9.62 -7.39
C MET A 36 4.02 10.10 -5.95
N GLY A 37 4.58 9.36 -4.98
CA GLY A 37 4.46 9.73 -3.57
C GLY A 37 5.13 11.06 -3.20
N LEU A 38 6.23 11.41 -3.88
CA LEU A 38 6.85 12.73 -3.71
C LEU A 38 6.08 13.86 -4.41
N ARG A 39 5.45 13.57 -5.56
CA ARG A 39 4.69 14.55 -6.35
C ARG A 39 3.33 14.86 -5.72
N GLU A 40 2.64 13.84 -5.23
CA GLU A 40 1.30 13.92 -4.66
C GLU A 40 1.30 14.05 -3.14
N TYR A 41 2.48 14.19 -2.53
CA TYR A 41 2.67 14.29 -1.08
C TYR A 41 2.07 13.10 -0.30
N LEU A 42 2.09 11.91 -0.91
CA LEU A 42 1.63 10.68 -0.28
C LEU A 42 2.64 10.22 0.77
N SER A 43 2.13 9.69 1.88
CA SER A 43 2.95 8.93 2.82
C SER A 43 3.50 7.67 2.15
N PRO A 44 4.63 7.12 2.62
CA PRO A 44 5.18 5.88 2.09
C PRO A 44 4.22 4.70 2.16
N LYS A 45 3.27 4.72 3.11
CA LYS A 45 2.21 3.70 3.24
C LYS A 45 1.13 3.86 2.18
N GLU A 46 0.74 5.09 1.85
CA GLU A 46 -0.21 5.37 0.77
C GLU A 46 0.39 4.99 -0.60
N ALA A 47 1.64 5.33 -0.85
CA ALA A 47 2.34 4.88 -2.06
C ALA A 47 2.47 3.33 -2.12
N ALA A 48 2.61 2.65 -0.98
CA ALA A 48 2.60 1.19 -0.93
C ALA A 48 1.23 0.58 -1.26
N LEU A 49 0.13 1.28 -0.96
CA LEU A 49 -1.22 0.85 -1.33
C LEU A 49 -1.47 0.96 -2.84
N GLU A 50 -0.91 1.98 -3.51
CA GLU A 50 -0.95 2.09 -4.98
C GLU A 50 -0.14 0.97 -5.64
N VAL A 51 1.02 0.62 -5.09
CA VAL A 51 1.76 -0.58 -5.53
C VAL A 51 0.93 -1.84 -5.33
N LEU A 52 0.29 -1.96 -4.17
CA LEU A 52 -0.55 -3.11 -3.84
C LEU A 52 -1.71 -3.25 -4.81
N SER A 53 -2.43 -2.19 -5.18
CA SER A 53 -3.59 -2.28 -6.08
C SER A 53 -3.23 -2.89 -7.45
N VAL A 54 -2.01 -2.63 -7.93
CA VAL A 54 -1.50 -3.18 -9.19
C VAL A 54 -1.13 -4.67 -9.07
N VAL A 55 -0.51 -5.08 -7.95
CA VAL A 55 -0.04 -6.47 -7.77
C VAL A 55 -1.07 -7.40 -7.14
N TYR A 56 -2.08 -6.85 -6.46
CA TYR A 56 -3.15 -7.59 -5.77
C TYR A 56 -3.79 -8.69 -6.60
N PRO A 57 -4.16 -8.49 -7.89
CA PRO A 57 -4.75 -9.56 -8.70
C PRO A 57 -3.83 -10.77 -8.87
N GLY A 58 -2.50 -10.58 -8.81
CA GLY A 58 -1.51 -11.64 -8.90
C GLY A 58 -1.10 -12.28 -7.57
N LEU A 59 -1.60 -11.78 -6.43
CA LEU A 59 -1.30 -12.35 -5.11
C LEU A 59 -2.14 -13.60 -4.83
N ASP A 60 -1.51 -14.57 -4.16
CA ASP A 60 -2.20 -15.76 -3.64
C ASP A 60 -3.07 -15.43 -2.42
N LEU A 61 -4.03 -16.30 -2.08
CA LEU A 61 -5.03 -16.08 -1.03
C LEU A 61 -4.39 -15.75 0.33
N VAL A 62 -3.31 -16.44 0.70
CA VAL A 62 -2.59 -16.19 1.96
C VAL A 62 -1.96 -14.79 1.98
N GLN A 63 -1.40 -14.36 0.85
CA GLN A 63 -0.80 -13.03 0.72
C GLN A 63 -1.87 -11.93 0.76
N ARG A 64 -3.03 -12.18 0.14
CA ARG A 64 -4.20 -11.29 0.23
C ARG A 64 -4.65 -11.14 1.68
N LEU A 65 -4.89 -12.23 2.40
CA LEU A 65 -5.30 -12.17 3.80
C LEU A 65 -4.27 -11.44 4.70
N THR A 66 -2.98 -11.66 4.44
CA THR A 66 -1.90 -10.98 5.16
C THR A 66 -1.91 -9.47 4.90
N THR A 67 -2.04 -9.06 3.63
CA THR A 67 -2.14 -7.65 3.25
C THR A 67 -3.37 -6.98 3.86
N LEU A 68 -4.52 -7.67 3.89
CA LEU A 68 -5.74 -7.19 4.55
C LEU A 68 -5.53 -6.92 6.05
N ALA A 69 -4.85 -7.83 6.76
CA ALA A 69 -4.59 -7.68 8.20
C ALA A 69 -3.72 -6.45 8.50
N VAL A 70 -2.68 -6.24 7.71
CA VAL A 70 -1.75 -5.10 7.83
C VAL A 70 -2.46 -3.79 7.53
N ILE A 71 -3.28 -3.78 6.49
CA ILE A 71 -4.13 -2.64 6.13
C ILE A 71 -5.05 -2.25 7.28
N ARG A 72 -5.74 -3.21 7.91
CA ARG A 72 -6.59 -2.96 9.08
C ARG A 72 -5.78 -2.37 10.24
N GLN A 73 -4.56 -2.86 10.45
CA GLN A 73 -3.67 -2.32 11.48
C GLN A 73 -3.24 -0.88 11.18
N TRP A 74 -2.97 -0.55 9.92
CA TRP A 74 -2.62 0.82 9.50
C TRP A 74 -3.78 1.79 9.67
N ARG A 75 -5.00 1.36 9.34
CA ARG A 75 -6.23 2.14 9.56
C ARG A 75 -6.42 2.50 11.04
N ARG A 76 -6.12 1.57 11.95
CA ARG A 76 -6.19 1.81 13.40
C ARG A 76 -5.13 2.78 13.93
N LYS A 77 -4.03 3.00 13.20
CA LYS A 77 -2.87 3.80 13.67
C LYS A 77 -2.84 5.25 13.17
N SER A 78 -3.89 5.77 12.51
CA SER A 78 -3.97 7.16 12.00
C SER A 78 -2.87 7.59 11.01
N SER A 79 -1.97 6.68 10.63
CA SER A 79 -0.81 6.97 9.77
C SER A 79 -1.12 6.98 8.26
N VAL A 80 -2.36 6.70 7.87
CA VAL A 80 -2.85 6.69 6.48
C VAL A 80 -4.16 7.49 6.45
N ARG A 81 -4.29 8.45 5.52
CA ARG A 81 -5.54 9.22 5.39
C ARG A 81 -6.63 8.31 4.81
N GLU A 82 -7.80 8.29 5.44
CA GLU A 82 -8.94 7.47 5.01
C GLU A 82 -9.35 7.73 3.55
N SER A 83 -9.16 8.96 3.05
CA SER A 83 -9.47 9.33 1.65
C SER A 83 -8.59 8.63 0.61
N HIS A 84 -7.29 8.47 0.89
CA HIS A 84 -6.37 7.74 0.02
C HIS A 84 -6.54 6.24 0.16
N PHE A 85 -6.86 5.79 1.38
CA PHE A 85 -7.25 4.42 1.64
C PHE A 85 -8.44 4.00 0.76
N GLN A 86 -9.54 4.76 0.78
CA GLN A 86 -10.72 4.45 -0.03
C GLN A 86 -10.47 4.53 -1.54
N ARG A 87 -9.57 5.40 -2.01
CA ARG A 87 -9.18 5.45 -3.42
C ARG A 87 -8.46 4.18 -3.86
N ALA A 88 -7.50 3.70 -3.06
CA ALA A 88 -6.84 2.42 -3.30
C ALA A 88 -7.85 1.25 -3.25
N LEU A 89 -8.85 1.31 -2.36
CA LEU A 89 -9.92 0.31 -2.30
C LEU A 89 -10.81 0.31 -3.55
N ALA A 90 -11.21 1.48 -4.02
CA ALA A 90 -12.08 1.65 -5.17
C ALA A 90 -11.40 1.29 -6.50
N GLY A 91 -10.07 1.39 -6.58
CA GLY A 91 -9.28 1.16 -7.79
C GLY A 91 -8.90 -0.29 -8.10
N GLY A 92 -9.02 -1.24 -7.15
CA GLY A 92 -8.59 -2.61 -7.42
C GLY A 92 -8.72 -3.64 -6.28
N LEU A 93 -9.34 -3.27 -5.15
CA LEU A 93 -9.43 -4.15 -3.98
C LEU A 93 -10.90 -4.39 -3.57
N PRO A 94 -11.70 -5.10 -4.38
CA PRO A 94 -13.12 -5.34 -4.09
C PRO A 94 -13.36 -6.11 -2.78
N GLU A 95 -12.43 -6.99 -2.37
CA GLU A 95 -12.52 -7.76 -1.12
C GLU A 95 -12.39 -6.90 0.15
N LEU A 96 -11.69 -5.76 0.07
CA LEU A 96 -11.61 -4.79 1.16
C LEU A 96 -12.91 -4.01 1.34
N LYS A 97 -13.69 -3.83 0.27
CA LYS A 97 -14.98 -3.13 0.31
C LYS A 97 -15.99 -3.86 1.20
N SER A 98 -15.94 -5.20 1.22
CA SER A 98 -16.84 -6.02 2.06
C SER A 98 -16.46 -6.01 3.54
N THR A 99 -15.25 -5.57 3.91
CA THR A 99 -14.81 -5.45 5.31
C THR A 99 -14.77 -4.01 5.82
N ALA A 100 -15.22 -3.06 4.98
CA ALA A 100 -15.45 -1.66 5.33
C ALA A 100 -16.89 -1.41 5.82
N LEU A 101 -17.75 -2.43 5.86
CA LEU A 101 -19.01 -2.37 6.59
C LEU A 101 -18.68 -2.25 8.08
N PRO A 102 -19.16 -1.19 8.77
CA PRO A 102 -19.09 -1.16 10.22
C PRO A 102 -19.88 -2.36 10.75
N ASP A 103 -19.32 -3.08 11.71
CA ASP A 103 -20.14 -3.90 12.60
C ASP A 103 -21.22 -2.97 13.16
N GLN A 104 -22.48 -3.21 12.77
CA GLN A 104 -23.65 -2.67 13.46
C GLN A 104 -23.83 -3.40 14.79
#